data_AF-A0A2V8D0P6-F1
#
_entry.id   AF-A0A2V8D0P6-F1
#
_cell.length_a   1.000
_cell.length_b   1.000
_cell.length_c   1.000
_cell.angle_alpha   90.00
_cell.angle_beta   90.00
_cell.angle_gamma   90.00
#
_symmetry.space_group_name_H-M   'P 1'
#
loop_
_entity.id
_entity.type
_entity.pdbx_description
1 polymer ?
#
loop_
_entity_poly.entity_id
_entity_poly.type
_entity_poly.pdbx_seq_one_letter_code
_entity_poly.pdbx_strand_id
1 'polypeptide(L)'
;MSKPINPKVLFSLIEQPSSQGHPAGEAAAQAPMAKTFDRQALLDRVAGDEQLMDDVIRVFLEDCAQQLTAIRGAVDQKNPDAIRTAAHALKGAAGNLSADGLFEAAGLLERIGAESRMDVAEAAWRRLSAEAATVIDALRREISDNSEESLCVR
;
A
#
# COMPACT_ATOMS: atom_id res chain seq x y z
N MET A 1 26.11 -23.26 15.40
CA MET A 1 24.65 -23.23 15.63
C MET A 1 24.12 -21.93 15.01
N SER A 2 24.33 -21.65 13.72
CA SER A 2 23.77 -22.29 12.50
C SER A 2 22.30 -21.90 12.32
N LYS A 3 21.89 -21.04 11.38
CA LYS A 3 22.52 -20.60 10.11
C LYS A 3 22.21 -19.11 9.79
N PRO A 4 23.02 -18.44 8.96
CA PRO A 4 22.94 -17.01 8.66
C PRO A 4 21.93 -16.70 7.55
N ILE A 5 21.21 -15.58 7.65
CA ILE A 5 20.49 -14.99 6.51
C ILE A 5 21.38 -13.87 5.95
N ASN A 6 22.07 -14.16 4.85
CA ASN A 6 22.84 -13.17 4.10
C ASN A 6 21.86 -12.47 3.11
N PRO A 7 21.70 -11.14 3.18
CA PRO A 7 20.54 -10.40 2.64
C PRO A 7 20.69 -10.00 1.16
N LYS A 8 20.89 -10.96 0.25
CA LYS A 8 20.84 -10.70 -1.19
C LYS A 8 20.11 -11.81 -1.95
N VAL A 9 19.03 -11.38 -2.62
CA VAL A 9 18.38 -12.03 -3.78
C VAL A 9 17.52 -13.26 -3.45
N LEU A 10 16.21 -13.03 -3.26
CA LEU A 10 15.19 -14.10 -3.28
C LEU A 10 13.91 -13.70 -4.04
N PHE A 11 13.96 -12.68 -4.90
CA PHE A 11 12.80 -12.24 -5.69
C PHE A 11 13.04 -12.17 -7.20
N SER A 12 13.87 -13.08 -7.72
CA SER A 12 13.99 -13.25 -9.17
C SER A 12 14.35 -14.70 -9.46
N LEU A 13 13.35 -15.54 -9.71
CA LEU A 13 13.36 -16.58 -10.74
C LEU A 13 12.08 -17.46 -10.63
N ILE A 14 10.96 -16.94 -11.11
CA ILE A 14 9.97 -17.78 -11.79
C ILE A 14 9.54 -17.03 -13.06
N GLU A 15 10.51 -16.74 -13.92
CA GLU A 15 10.21 -16.52 -15.33
C GLU A 15 10.34 -17.87 -16.04
N GLN A 16 9.22 -18.39 -16.53
CA GLN A 16 9.25 -19.12 -17.79
C GLN A 16 8.34 -18.38 -18.79
N PRO A 17 8.87 -18.04 -19.98
CA PRO A 17 8.12 -17.37 -21.02
C PRO A 17 7.32 -18.40 -21.80
N SER A 18 6.07 -18.08 -22.12
CA SER A 18 5.31 -18.78 -23.15
C SER A 18 4.74 -17.75 -24.11
N SER A 19 5.32 -17.80 -25.30
CA SER A 19 5.13 -16.99 -26.48
C SER A 19 3.71 -17.05 -27.04
N GLN A 20 3.21 -15.92 -27.52
CA GLN A 20 2.31 -15.68 -28.68
C GLN A 20 1.93 -14.18 -28.63
N GLY A 21 2.01 -13.31 -29.64
CA GLY A 21 2.21 -13.45 -31.08
C GLY A 21 1.29 -12.46 -31.83
N HIS A 22 1.67 -11.16 -31.87
CA HIS A 22 1.26 -10.06 -32.80
C HIS A 22 -0.24 -9.64 -32.91
N PRO A 23 -0.58 -8.44 -33.46
CA PRO A 23 0.26 -7.43 -34.11
C PRO A 23 0.11 -5.97 -33.58
N ALA A 24 1.03 -5.13 -34.07
CA ALA A 24 0.97 -3.68 -33.99
C ALA A 24 -0.31 -3.13 -34.63
N GLY A 25 -0.96 -2.19 -33.93
CA GLY A 25 -2.11 -1.46 -34.44
C GLY A 25 -2.86 -0.71 -33.35
N GLU A 26 -2.60 0.59 -33.29
CA GLU A 26 -3.54 1.64 -32.87
C GLU A 26 -3.87 1.88 -31.39
N ALA A 27 -4.11 3.17 -31.17
CA ALA A 27 -4.62 3.85 -30.00
C ALA A 27 -3.63 4.04 -28.84
N ALA A 28 -3.23 5.31 -28.69
CA ALA A 28 -2.90 5.89 -27.40
C ALA A 28 -4.09 5.66 -26.44
N ALA A 29 -4.12 4.48 -25.83
CA ALA A 29 -5.04 4.12 -24.78
C ALA A 29 -4.51 4.75 -23.50
N GLN A 30 -5.36 5.58 -22.91
CA GLN A 30 -5.18 6.25 -21.63
C GLN A 30 -4.52 5.29 -20.65
N ALA A 31 -3.43 5.74 -20.02
CA ALA A 31 -2.78 4.99 -18.96
C ALA A 31 -3.86 4.51 -17.99
N PRO A 32 -3.95 3.20 -17.67
CA PRO A 32 -4.94 2.72 -16.73
C PRO A 32 -4.74 3.55 -15.46
N MET A 33 -5.80 4.21 -14.99
CA MET A 33 -5.80 4.80 -13.66
C MET A 33 -5.33 3.69 -12.72
N ALA A 34 -4.11 3.82 -12.19
CA ALA A 34 -3.55 2.83 -11.29
C ALA A 34 -4.60 2.61 -10.21
N LYS A 35 -5.17 1.40 -10.14
CA LYS A 35 -6.19 1.10 -9.15
C LYS A 35 -5.58 1.41 -7.79
N THR A 36 -6.19 2.32 -7.05
CA THR A 36 -5.70 2.77 -5.76
C THR A 36 -5.54 1.63 -4.75
N PHE A 37 -6.39 0.60 -4.87
CA PHE A 37 -6.29 -0.68 -4.18
C PHE A 37 -7.01 -1.75 -5.02
N ASP A 38 -6.78 -3.04 -4.73
CA ASP A 38 -7.44 -4.15 -5.42
C ASP A 38 -8.57 -4.75 -4.56
N ARG A 39 -9.81 -4.31 -4.84
CA ARG A 39 -11.02 -4.82 -4.18
C ARG A 39 -11.17 -6.34 -4.31
N GLN A 40 -10.97 -6.90 -5.50
CA GLN A 40 -11.18 -8.33 -5.72
C GLN A 40 -10.15 -9.13 -4.93
N ALA A 41 -8.90 -8.72 -4.96
CA ALA A 41 -7.86 -9.37 -4.17
C ALA A 41 -8.11 -9.25 -2.66
N LEU A 42 -8.75 -8.18 -2.20
CA LEU A 42 -9.14 -8.04 -0.79
C LEU A 42 -10.31 -8.98 -0.44
N LEU A 43 -11.35 -9.00 -1.28
CA LEU A 43 -12.51 -9.87 -1.12
C LEU A 43 -12.14 -11.36 -1.14
N ASP A 44 -11.22 -11.76 -2.03
CA ASP A 44 -10.70 -13.13 -2.11
C ASP A 44 -9.97 -13.54 -0.83
N ARG A 45 -9.25 -12.61 -0.18
CA ARG A 45 -8.56 -12.87 1.11
C ARG A 45 -9.52 -13.12 2.25
N VAL A 46 -10.72 -12.53 2.20
CA VAL A 46 -11.80 -12.75 3.18
C VAL A 46 -12.83 -13.76 2.68
N ALA A 47 -12.46 -14.60 1.70
CA ALA A 47 -13.29 -15.68 1.16
C ALA A 47 -14.68 -15.24 0.66
N GLY A 48 -14.79 -14.02 0.12
CA GLY A 48 -16.06 -13.49 -0.40
C GLY A 48 -16.95 -12.83 0.65
N ASP A 49 -16.53 -12.72 1.91
CA ASP A 49 -17.31 -12.09 2.97
C ASP A 49 -17.15 -10.56 2.93
N GLU A 50 -18.14 -9.87 2.38
CA GLU A 50 -18.14 -8.40 2.27
C GLU A 50 -18.19 -7.70 3.63
N GLN A 51 -18.83 -8.30 4.63
CA GLN A 51 -18.87 -7.70 5.96
C GLN A 51 -17.48 -7.77 6.62
N LEU A 52 -16.78 -8.89 6.45
CA LEU A 52 -15.40 -9.03 6.91
C LEU A 52 -14.45 -8.13 6.10
N MET A 53 -14.70 -7.91 4.81
CA MET A 53 -13.97 -6.93 4.01
C MET A 53 -14.08 -5.53 4.61
N ASP A 54 -15.30 -5.10 4.93
CA ASP A 54 -15.56 -3.78 5.53
C ASP A 54 -14.86 -3.61 6.89
N ASP A 55 -14.84 -4.66 7.72
CA ASP A 55 -14.11 -4.67 8.98
C ASP A 55 -12.58 -4.56 8.77
N VAL A 56 -12.03 -5.29 7.80
CA VAL A 56 -10.60 -5.16 7.44
C VAL A 56 -10.27 -3.76 6.94
N ILE A 57 -11.15 -3.16 6.13
CA ILE A 57 -10.98 -1.78 5.65
C ILE A 57 -10.97 -0.80 6.83
N ARG A 58 -11.89 -0.94 7.79
CA ARG A 58 -11.95 -0.07 8.97
C ARG A 58 -10.69 -0.18 9.83
N VAL A 59 -10.22 -1.39 10.09
CA VAL A 59 -8.97 -1.61 10.83
C VAL A 59 -7.78 -0.97 10.11
N PHE A 60 -7.69 -1.14 8.79
CA PHE A 60 -6.65 -0.49 8.01
C PHE A 60 -6.70 1.04 8.11
N LEU A 61 -7.89 1.65 8.03
CA LEU A 61 -8.04 3.11 8.12
C LEU A 61 -7.56 3.65 9.48
N GLU A 62 -7.83 2.93 10.57
CA GLU A 62 -7.36 3.27 11.91
C GLU A 62 -5.84 3.14 12.03
N ASP A 63 -5.29 2.01 11.61
CA ASP A 63 -3.85 1.75 11.64
C ASP A 63 -3.07 2.74 10.77
N CYS A 64 -3.57 3.02 9.56
CA CYS A 64 -2.97 3.98 8.64
C CYS A 64 -2.88 5.37 9.28
N ALA A 65 -3.95 5.84 9.93
CA ALA A 65 -3.95 7.14 10.61
C ALA A 65 -2.94 7.21 11.76
N GLN A 66 -2.81 6.13 12.55
CA GLN A 66 -1.81 6.03 13.61
C GLN A 66 -0.39 6.08 13.04
N GLN A 67 -0.09 5.32 11.97
CA GLN A 67 1.24 5.31 11.37
C GLN A 67 1.59 6.65 10.70
N LEU A 68 0.64 7.31 10.02
CA LEU A 68 0.87 8.64 9.44
C LEU A 68 1.25 9.66 10.53
N THR A 69 0.55 9.62 11.67
CA THR A 69 0.85 10.51 12.80
C THR A 69 2.24 10.24 13.37
N ALA A 70 2.60 8.97 13.54
CA ALA A 70 3.93 8.56 14.02
C ALA A 70 5.06 8.99 13.06
N ILE A 71 4.87 8.77 11.75
CA ILE A 71 5.84 9.18 10.73
C ILE A 71 6.01 10.70 10.72
N ARG A 72 4.90 11.47 10.76
CA ARG A 72 4.99 12.94 10.81
C ARG A 72 5.81 13.40 12.00
N GLY A 73 5.48 12.91 13.19
CA GLY A 73 6.21 13.25 14.42
C GLY A 73 7.70 12.87 14.34
N ALA A 74 8.02 11.73 13.74
CA ALA A 74 9.40 11.28 13.56
C ALA A 74 10.17 12.16 12.56
N VAL A 75 9.53 12.64 11.49
CA VAL A 75 10.11 13.60 10.55
C VAL A 75 10.40 14.93 11.25
N ASP A 76 9.44 15.47 12.01
CA ASP A 76 9.58 16.73 12.75
C ASP A 76 10.71 16.67 13.80
N GLN A 77 10.84 15.53 14.47
CA GLN A 77 11.88 15.28 15.47
C GLN A 77 13.23 14.85 14.87
N LYS A 78 13.30 14.70 13.54
CA LYS A 78 14.47 14.14 12.82
C LYS A 78 14.95 12.81 13.39
N ASN A 79 14.01 11.90 13.68
CA ASN A 79 14.27 10.59 14.26
C ASN A 79 14.21 9.48 13.18
N PRO A 80 15.35 9.07 12.61
CA PRO A 80 15.39 8.11 11.50
C PRO A 80 14.89 6.71 11.87
N ASP A 81 15.16 6.24 13.10
CA ASP A 81 14.70 4.93 13.56
C ASP A 81 13.18 4.86 13.72
N ALA A 82 12.58 5.95 14.23
CA ALA A 82 11.13 6.07 14.33
C ALA A 82 10.46 6.13 12.95
N ILE A 83 11.05 6.87 11.99
CA ILE A 83 10.57 6.88 10.59
C ILE A 83 10.61 5.46 10.02
N ARG A 84 11.75 4.78 10.14
CA ARG A 84 11.93 3.42 9.60
C ARG A 84 10.88 2.46 10.13
N THR A 85 10.67 2.46 11.45
CA THR A 85 9.75 1.52 12.11
C THR A 85 8.30 1.77 11.71
N ALA A 86 7.84 3.02 11.75
CA ALA A 86 6.46 3.35 11.39
C ALA A 86 6.19 3.18 9.88
N ALA A 87 7.16 3.52 9.03
CA ALA A 87 7.07 3.31 7.59
C ALA A 87 7.05 1.81 7.22
N HIS A 88 7.81 0.97 7.93
CA HIS A 88 7.77 -0.48 7.76
C HIS A 88 6.38 -1.06 8.07
N ALA A 89 5.78 -0.63 9.19
CA ALA A 89 4.43 -1.05 9.57
C ALA A 89 3.39 -0.64 8.52
N LEU A 90 3.41 0.62 8.08
CA LEU A 90 2.50 1.13 7.06
C LEU A 90 2.67 0.42 5.70
N LYS A 91 3.91 0.11 5.32
CA LYS A 91 4.21 -0.65 4.10
C LYS A 91 3.60 -2.05 4.14
N GLY A 92 3.70 -2.76 5.26
CA GLY A 92 3.08 -4.06 5.44
C GLY A 92 1.56 -4.00 5.28
N ALA A 93 0.93 -3.01 5.92
CA ALA A 93 -0.52 -2.78 5.80
C ALA A 93 -0.93 -2.46 4.35
N ALA A 94 -0.18 -1.60 3.65
CA ALA A 94 -0.45 -1.25 2.26
C ALA A 94 -0.33 -2.47 1.31
N GLY A 95 0.61 -3.38 1.58
CA GLY A 95 0.77 -4.62 0.82
C GLY A 95 -0.42 -5.57 0.95
N ASN A 96 -1.10 -5.58 2.09
CA ASN A 96 -2.31 -6.41 2.29
C ASN A 96 -3.48 -5.95 1.41
N LEU A 97 -3.55 -4.65 1.09
CA LEU A 97 -4.58 -4.05 0.23
C LEU A 97 -4.17 -3.97 -1.25
N SER A 98 -2.96 -4.42 -1.60
CA SER A 98 -2.36 -4.19 -2.92
C SER A 98 -2.36 -2.69 -3.30
N ALA A 99 -2.11 -1.81 -2.34
CA ALA A 99 -2.08 -0.35 -2.54
C ALA A 99 -0.67 0.08 -2.97
N ASP A 100 -0.31 -0.18 -4.22
CA ASP A 100 1.08 -0.08 -4.73
C ASP A 100 1.69 1.32 -4.52
N GLY A 101 0.93 2.39 -4.76
CA GLY A 101 1.40 3.77 -4.57
C GLY A 101 1.81 4.06 -3.11
N LEU A 102 0.99 3.62 -2.16
CA LEU A 102 1.25 3.76 -0.74
C LEU A 102 2.37 2.84 -0.27
N PHE A 103 2.42 1.61 -0.78
CA PHE A 103 3.48 0.64 -0.50
C PHE A 103 4.87 1.19 -0.89
N GLU A 104 4.99 1.73 -2.10
CA GLU A 104 6.24 2.30 -2.61
C GLU A 104 6.64 3.56 -1.83
N ALA A 105 5.69 4.44 -1.52
CA ALA A 105 5.98 5.65 -0.75
C ALA A 105 6.41 5.33 0.69
N ALA A 106 5.79 4.33 1.34
CA ALA A 106 6.19 3.84 2.65
C ALA A 106 7.59 3.20 2.60
N GLY A 107 7.86 2.39 1.57
CA GLY A 107 9.18 1.80 1.33
C GLY A 107 10.29 2.83 1.07
N LEU A 108 9.96 3.99 0.48
CA LEU A 108 10.90 5.10 0.34
C LEU A 108 11.27 5.69 1.71
N LEU A 109 10.28 5.99 2.56
CA LEU A 109 10.54 6.51 3.91
C LEU A 109 11.25 5.51 4.80
N GLU A 110 10.92 4.22 4.70
CA GLU A 110 11.61 3.14 5.38
C GLU A 110 13.11 3.15 5.07
N ARG A 111 13.47 3.26 3.77
CA ARG A 111 14.86 3.37 3.32
C ARG A 111 15.54 4.65 3.80
N ILE A 112 14.84 5.79 3.73
CA ILE A 112 15.37 7.08 4.23
C ILE A 112 15.71 7.00 5.71
N GLY A 113 14.83 6.38 6.52
CA GLY A 113 15.10 6.12 7.93
C GLY A 113 16.30 5.18 8.13
N ALA A 114 16.37 4.08 7.37
CA ALA A 114 17.50 3.14 7.44
C ALA A 114 18.85 3.78 7.08
N GLU A 115 18.87 4.69 6.10
CA GLU A 115 20.06 5.42 5.66
C GLU A 115 20.30 6.72 6.44
N SER A 116 19.42 7.08 7.38
CA SER A 116 19.45 8.34 8.14
C SER A 116 19.50 9.61 7.27
N ARG A 117 18.87 9.58 6.08
CA ARG A 117 18.87 10.68 5.10
C ARG A 117 17.78 11.72 5.36
N MET A 118 17.92 12.42 6.48
CA MET A 118 16.89 13.37 6.96
C MET A 118 16.70 14.60 6.06
N ASP A 119 17.63 14.88 5.15
CA ASP A 119 17.56 15.96 4.15
C ASP A 119 16.41 15.78 3.15
N VAL A 120 16.04 14.53 2.85
CA VAL A 120 14.97 14.20 1.89
C VAL A 120 13.67 13.73 2.56
N ALA A 121 13.65 13.60 3.90
CA ALA A 121 12.52 13.04 4.64
C ALA A 121 11.21 13.84 4.46
N GLU A 122 11.28 15.18 4.44
CA GLU A 122 10.08 16.02 4.25
C GLU A 122 9.45 15.86 2.86
N ALA A 123 10.27 15.69 1.82
CA ALA A 123 9.77 15.45 0.47
C ALA A 123 9.11 14.07 0.36
N ALA A 124 9.71 13.05 0.98
CA ALA A 124 9.15 11.71 1.02
C ALA A 124 7.86 11.63 1.86
N TRP A 125 7.78 12.37 2.97
CA TRP A 125 6.56 12.52 3.77
C TRP A 125 5.41 13.10 2.96
N ARG A 126 5.64 14.17 2.19
CA ARG A 126 4.59 14.77 1.34
C ARG A 126 4.06 13.77 0.31
N ARG A 127 4.95 12.98 -0.29
CA ARG A 127 4.56 11.91 -1.22
C ARG A 127 3.70 10.85 -0.52
N LEU A 128 4.18 10.31 0.61
CA LEU A 128 3.44 9.32 1.40
C LEU A 128 2.05 9.83 1.77
N SER A 129 1.96 11.07 2.26
CA SER A 129 0.70 11.67 2.71
C SER A 129 -0.32 11.78 1.57
N ALA A 130 0.13 12.12 0.35
CA ALA A 130 -0.73 12.23 -0.81
C ALA A 130 -1.26 10.86 -1.27
N GLU A 131 -0.39 9.84 -1.30
CA GLU A 131 -0.78 8.46 -1.62
C GLU A 131 -1.76 7.92 -0.57
N ALA A 132 -1.47 8.14 0.71
CA ALA A 132 -2.34 7.70 1.81
C ALA A 132 -3.71 8.36 1.75
N ALA A 133 -3.79 9.67 1.45
CA ALA A 133 -5.07 10.36 1.29
C ALA A 133 -5.90 9.75 0.15
N THR A 134 -5.25 9.41 -0.97
CA THR A 134 -5.91 8.79 -2.12
C THR A 134 -6.47 7.40 -1.77
N VAL A 135 -5.69 6.59 -1.05
CA VAL A 135 -6.12 5.26 -0.56
C VAL A 135 -7.26 5.38 0.45
N ILE A 136 -7.14 6.27 1.44
CA ILE A 136 -8.16 6.48 2.47
C ILE A 136 -9.49 6.89 1.84
N ASP A 137 -9.47 7.82 0.88
CA ASP A 137 -10.68 8.27 0.20
C ASP A 137 -11.32 7.15 -0.63
N ALA A 138 -10.52 6.33 -1.33
CA ALA A 138 -11.03 5.20 -2.09
C ALA A 138 -11.70 4.15 -1.19
N LEU A 139 -11.06 3.80 -0.07
CA LEU A 139 -11.59 2.84 0.90
C LEU A 139 -12.85 3.35 1.61
N ARG A 140 -12.93 4.66 1.90
CA ARG A 140 -14.13 5.25 2.51
C ARG A 140 -15.33 5.25 1.56
N ARG A 141 -15.10 5.41 0.26
CA ARG A 141 -16.15 5.28 -0.75
C ARG A 141 -16.67 3.85 -0.84
N GLU A 142 -15.76 2.88 -0.84
CA GLU A 142 -16.11 1.45 -0.87
C GLU A 142 -17.09 1.04 0.24
N ILE A 143 -16.76 1.36 1.50
CA ILE A 143 -17.62 1.03 2.65
C ILE A 143 -18.93 1.83 2.68
N SER A 144 -19.02 2.94 1.93
CA SER A 144 -20.23 3.75 1.84
C SER A 144 -21.20 3.17 0.79
N ASP A 145 -20.70 2.82 -0.40
CA ASP A 145 -21.48 2.19 -1.47
C ASP A 145 -22.09 0.85 -0.99
N ASN A 146 -21.31 0.04 -0.27
CA ASN A 146 -21.76 -1.27 0.22
C ASN A 146 -22.89 -1.19 1.27
N SER A 147 -23.02 -0.04 1.95
CA SER A 147 -24.04 0.16 2.99
C SER A 147 -25.45 0.42 2.40
N GLU A 148 -25.55 0.88 1.16
CA GLU A 148 -26.84 1.16 0.49
C GLU A 148 -27.41 -0.10 -0.20
N GLU A 149 -26.56 -1.00 -0.68
CA GLU A 149 -26.97 -2.22 -1.40
C GLU A 149 -27.60 -3.29 -0.48
N SER A 150 -27.25 -3.26 0.82
CA SER A 150 -27.83 -4.14 1.85
C SER A 150 -29.31 -3.81 2.18
N LEU A 151 -29.82 -2.63 1.80
CA LEU A 151 -31.20 -2.21 2.11
C LEU A 151 -32.28 -2.66 1.10
N CYS A 152 -31.90 -3.24 -0.06
CA CYS A 152 -32.86 -3.61 -1.12
C CYS A 152 -33.41 -5.05 -1.02
N VAL A 153 -32.88 -5.88 -0.11
CA VAL A 153 -33.34 -7.27 0.08
C VAL A 153 -34.27 -7.37 1.29
N ARG A 154 -35.43 -6.70 1.23
CA ARG A 154 -36.56 -6.94 2.14
C ARG A 154 -37.91 -6.80 1.46
#